data_AF-A0A7S2WM29-F1
#
_entry.id   AF-A0A7S2WM29-F1
#
_cell.length_a   1.000
_cell.length_b   1.000
_cell.length_c   1.000
_cell.angle_alpha   90.00
_cell.angle_beta   90.00
_cell.angle_gamma   90.00
#
_symmetry.space_group_name_H-M   'P 1'
#
loop_
_entity.id
_entity.type
_entity.pdbx_description
1 polymer ?
#
loop_
_entity_poly.entity_id
_entity_poly.type
_entity_poly.pdbx_seq_one_letter_code
_entity_poly.pdbx_strand_id
1 'polypeptide(L)'
;CSSALTSLPGSMAALEWRQEGGGGALQALKAAASQGVTGHQELFRAAVDAGFSKPEVLVGLRALQADRARDTAAAETAASTDAEAEAILAKGRVRGLSPLIYACSASDEALALALLARAELDLSEAHDYGYTALHYSSEAGLAALTRELLRRGADASQVTRELHLQRNSVQAARQTPLHLAACHGHVECVEALVSAGANITAQDIDGNTPLVAAAMRKRAQVVQFLVQHTEEELPCEEWLEQKRRDDAAAARERVAAAWAVPEVFMQVRKFMGLFSPKDCERMVVAACEAADLRGGWLGDRHRGYATTDLRVKHVPAIEPFVREELARRLFPLLERDYTCPISTFRFRDLFFVKYEAREGAQSSVGLHRDGSSLSFNVLLNPSKEFDGGGTYFEHNDTTYCIEQGDVLVHSGKLRHAGAEITRGLRYILVGFLDIGDDESLELHFQDHSK
;
A
#
# COMPACT_ATOMS: atom_id res chain seq x y z
N CYS A 1 -20.33 36.92 -13.40
CA CYS A 1 -20.57 37.84 -12.27
C CYS A 1 -19.24 38.31 -11.71
N SER A 2 -18.80 39.49 -12.15
CA SER A 2 -17.54 40.14 -11.77
C SER A 2 -17.85 41.23 -10.76
N SER A 3 -17.62 40.97 -9.45
CA SER A 3 -17.36 41.97 -8.40
C SER A 3 -17.54 41.35 -7.00
N ALA A 4 -16.47 40.88 -6.34
CA ALA A 4 -16.43 40.71 -4.87
C ALA A 4 -15.05 40.24 -4.33
N LEU A 5 -13.92 40.86 -4.70
CA LEU A 5 -12.62 40.55 -4.08
C LEU A 5 -11.75 41.78 -3.73
N THR A 6 -12.38 42.90 -3.39
CA THR A 6 -11.69 44.08 -2.85
C THR A 6 -12.19 44.38 -1.44
N SER A 7 -11.55 43.79 -0.42
CA SER A 7 -11.36 44.41 0.88
C SER A 7 -10.56 43.49 1.81
N LEU A 8 -9.28 43.82 2.08
CA LEU A 8 -8.60 43.59 3.36
C LEU A 8 -7.29 44.40 3.36
N PRO A 9 -7.25 45.59 3.96
CA PRO A 9 -6.01 46.34 4.17
C PRO A 9 -5.44 45.99 5.56
N GLY A 10 -4.22 45.43 5.61
CA GLY A 10 -3.53 45.26 6.90
C GLY A 10 -2.28 44.36 6.93
N SER A 11 -2.06 43.46 5.98
CA SER A 11 -0.93 42.50 6.06
C SER A 11 0.28 42.80 5.17
N MET A 12 0.14 43.62 4.11
CA MET A 12 1.26 43.90 3.19
C MET A 12 2.32 44.84 3.79
N ALA A 13 1.93 45.84 4.58
CA ALA A 13 2.87 46.83 5.11
C ALA A 13 3.87 46.25 6.15
N ALA A 14 3.55 45.13 6.80
CA ALA A 14 4.46 44.44 7.73
C ALA A 14 5.40 43.44 7.03
N LEU A 15 5.05 43.01 5.80
CA LEU A 15 5.88 42.13 4.97
C LEU A 15 6.88 42.93 4.12
N GLU A 16 6.52 44.14 3.67
CA GLU A 16 7.41 45.03 2.91
C GLU A 16 8.64 45.45 3.72
N TRP A 17 8.54 45.67 5.04
CA TRP A 17 9.70 46.01 5.87
C TRP A 17 10.72 44.87 6.05
N ARG A 18 10.33 43.60 5.84
CA ARG A 18 11.26 42.45 5.95
C ARG A 18 11.97 42.11 4.63
N GLN A 19 11.45 42.55 3.49
CA GLN A 19 11.93 42.12 2.17
C GLN A 19 13.00 43.07 1.59
N GLU A 20 12.98 44.37 1.88
CA GLU A 20 13.79 45.33 1.11
C GLU A 20 15.20 45.65 1.67
N GLY A 21 15.49 45.44 2.97
CA GLY A 21 16.82 45.78 3.55
C GLY A 21 17.79 44.61 3.76
N GLY A 22 17.28 43.42 4.12
CA GLY A 22 18.12 42.29 4.56
C GLY A 22 18.76 41.45 3.45
N GLY A 23 18.16 41.44 2.25
CA GLY A 23 18.60 40.62 1.11
C GLY A 23 19.94 41.08 0.54
N GLY A 24 20.16 42.39 0.44
CA GLY A 24 21.43 42.97 -0.02
C GLY A 24 22.60 42.66 0.92
N ALA A 25 22.37 42.80 2.23
CA ALA A 25 23.38 42.50 3.25
C ALA A 25 23.75 41.00 3.25
N LEU A 26 22.79 40.09 3.08
CA LEU A 26 23.06 38.65 2.98
C LEU A 26 23.93 38.30 1.77
N GLN A 27 23.68 38.90 0.60
CA GLN A 27 24.48 38.67 -0.60
C GLN A 27 25.92 39.18 -0.44
N ALA A 28 26.08 40.37 0.15
CA ALA A 28 27.40 40.91 0.47
C ALA A 28 28.17 40.02 1.47
N LEU A 29 27.48 39.50 2.48
CA LEU A 29 28.04 38.56 3.46
C LEU A 29 28.43 37.21 2.84
N LYS A 30 27.64 36.67 1.90
CA LYS A 30 27.96 35.46 1.12
C LYS A 30 29.20 35.67 0.24
N ALA A 31 29.28 36.83 -0.43
CA ALA A 31 30.44 37.19 -1.24
C ALA A 31 31.72 37.31 -0.39
N ALA A 32 31.67 37.99 0.75
CA ALA A 32 32.81 38.09 1.67
C ALA A 32 33.24 36.72 2.22
N ALA A 33 32.27 35.86 2.56
CA ALA A 33 32.54 34.48 2.98
C ALA A 33 33.24 33.65 1.88
N SER A 34 32.85 33.83 0.61
CA SER A 34 33.49 33.14 -0.53
C SER A 34 34.93 33.61 -0.78
N GLN A 35 35.30 34.79 -0.30
CA GLN A 35 36.66 35.34 -0.36
C GLN A 35 37.52 34.95 0.87
N GLY A 36 37.06 34.00 1.68
CA GLY A 36 37.80 33.45 2.81
C GLY A 36 37.59 34.17 4.15
N VAL A 37 36.69 35.16 4.21
CA VAL A 37 36.37 35.83 5.47
C VAL A 37 35.41 34.96 6.29
N THR A 38 35.91 34.34 7.36
CA THR A 38 35.13 33.39 8.16
C THR A 38 34.72 33.95 9.53
N GLY A 39 35.39 35.01 9.99
CA GLY A 39 35.13 35.63 11.29
C GLY A 39 33.84 36.44 11.32
N HIS A 40 32.99 36.21 12.33
CA HIS A 40 31.70 36.90 12.47
C HIS A 40 31.83 38.42 12.64
N GLN A 41 32.93 38.89 13.26
CA GLN A 41 33.24 40.32 13.39
C GLN A 41 33.75 40.93 12.08
N GLU A 42 34.52 40.17 11.30
CA GLU A 42 35.07 40.60 10.02
C GLU A 42 33.98 40.68 8.95
N LEU A 43 33.08 39.69 8.90
CA LEU A 43 31.88 39.70 8.06
C LEU A 43 30.95 40.88 8.40
N PHE A 44 30.74 41.13 9.70
CA PHE A 44 29.95 42.28 10.14
C PHE A 44 30.57 43.59 9.67
N ARG A 45 31.89 43.75 9.85
CA ARG A 45 32.62 44.96 9.43
C ARG A 45 32.59 45.15 7.92
N ALA A 46 32.83 44.10 7.14
CA ALA A 46 32.78 44.15 5.68
C ALA A 46 31.41 44.58 5.15
N ALA A 47 30.32 44.12 5.77
CA ALA A 47 28.97 44.53 5.37
C ALA A 47 28.63 45.96 5.80
N VAL A 48 29.11 46.42 6.96
CA VAL A 48 28.97 47.83 7.36
C VAL A 48 29.79 48.75 6.44
N ASP A 49 31.02 48.37 6.09
CA ASP A 49 31.88 49.10 5.17
C ASP A 49 31.31 49.15 3.74
N ALA A 50 30.50 48.15 3.36
CA ALA A 50 29.72 48.14 2.12
C ALA A 50 28.44 49.01 2.17
N GLY A 51 28.20 49.73 3.26
CA GLY A 51 27.11 50.72 3.38
C GLY A 51 25.81 50.19 3.98
N PHE A 52 25.76 48.94 4.45
CA PHE A 52 24.58 48.38 5.10
C PHE A 52 24.44 48.84 6.55
N SER A 53 23.21 49.13 6.97
CA SER A 53 22.96 49.51 8.36
C SER A 53 23.13 48.32 9.31
N LYS A 54 23.52 48.59 10.55
CA LYS A 54 23.71 47.56 11.58
C LYS A 54 22.52 46.59 11.73
N PRO A 55 21.25 47.03 11.71
CA PRO A 55 20.10 46.12 11.70
C PRO A 55 20.07 45.17 10.48
N GLU A 56 20.35 45.66 9.28
CA GLU A 56 20.37 44.85 8.04
C GLU A 56 21.48 43.80 8.08
N VAL A 57 22.67 44.17 8.54
CA VAL A 57 23.81 43.25 8.69
C VAL A 57 23.52 42.15 9.72
N LEU A 58 22.85 42.47 10.84
CA LEU A 58 22.48 41.47 11.84
C LEU A 58 21.40 40.49 11.33
N VAL A 59 20.47 40.95 10.51
CA VAL A 59 19.49 40.10 9.82
C VAL A 59 20.19 39.19 8.80
N GLY A 60 21.11 39.74 8.00
CA GLY A 60 21.90 39.00 7.02
C GLY A 60 22.80 37.92 7.65
N LEU A 61 23.46 38.22 8.77
CA LEU A 61 24.33 37.25 9.48
C LEU A 61 23.53 36.07 10.05
N ARG A 62 22.33 36.33 10.60
CA ARG A 62 21.44 35.26 11.07
C ARG A 62 20.98 34.37 9.92
N ALA A 63 20.66 34.96 8.77
CA ALA A 63 20.29 34.20 7.57
C ALA A 63 21.48 33.37 7.05
N LEU A 64 22.70 33.91 7.01
CA LEU A 64 23.90 33.19 6.60
C LEU A 64 24.23 32.00 7.52
N GLN A 65 24.05 32.16 8.83
CA GLN A 65 24.22 31.07 9.80
C GLN A 65 23.16 29.96 9.61
N ALA A 66 21.91 30.33 9.33
CA ALA A 66 20.83 29.39 9.06
C ALA A 66 20.99 28.65 7.73
N ASP A 67 21.64 29.25 6.73
CA ASP A 67 22.00 28.60 5.46
C ASP A 67 23.14 27.59 5.68
N ARG A 68 24.23 27.99 6.35
CA ARG A 68 25.36 27.08 6.65
C ARG A 68 24.95 25.86 7.47
N ALA A 69 24.07 26.03 8.45
CA ALA A 69 23.55 24.93 9.25
C ALA A 69 22.65 23.96 8.44
N ARG A 70 21.94 24.48 7.43
CA ARG A 70 21.16 23.66 6.49
C ARG A 70 22.06 22.90 5.52
N ASP A 71 23.12 23.53 5.01
CA ASP A 71 24.06 22.91 4.08
C ASP A 71 24.84 21.76 4.74
N THR A 72 25.25 21.92 6.01
CA THR A 72 25.92 20.84 6.77
C THR A 72 24.99 19.68 7.09
N ALA A 73 23.74 19.95 7.47
CA ALA A 73 22.75 18.90 7.73
C ALA A 73 22.33 18.17 6.44
N ALA A 74 22.22 18.89 5.31
CA ALA A 74 21.93 18.31 4.01
C ALA A 74 23.07 17.42 3.49
N ALA A 75 24.33 17.80 3.71
CA ALA A 75 25.50 17.02 3.32
C ALA A 75 25.64 15.71 4.13
N GLU A 76 25.40 15.75 5.46
CA GLU A 76 25.42 14.55 6.30
C GLU A 76 24.26 13.59 5.97
N THR A 77 23.08 14.13 5.67
CA THR A 77 21.92 13.33 5.25
C THR A 77 22.15 12.68 3.89
N ALA A 78 22.69 13.43 2.91
CA ALA A 78 22.97 12.90 1.57
C ALA A 78 24.00 11.76 1.58
N ALA A 79 25.07 11.88 2.38
CA ALA A 79 26.07 10.81 2.53
C ALA A 79 25.47 9.53 3.15
N SER A 80 24.48 9.67 4.04
CA SER A 80 23.74 8.54 4.61
C SER A 80 22.80 7.90 3.58
N THR A 81 22.08 8.71 2.80
CA THR A 81 21.17 8.23 1.75
C THR A 81 21.91 7.51 0.62
N ASP A 82 23.12 7.95 0.31
CA ASP A 82 23.96 7.33 -0.71
C ASP A 82 24.41 5.92 -0.32
N ALA A 83 24.86 5.74 0.93
CA ALA A 83 25.22 4.42 1.45
C ALA A 83 23.99 3.49 1.55
N GLU A 84 22.83 4.04 1.91
CA GLU A 84 21.57 3.30 1.94
C GLU A 84 21.13 2.84 0.55
N ALA A 85 21.22 3.71 -0.46
CA ALA A 85 20.89 3.38 -1.84
C ALA A 85 21.75 2.21 -2.36
N GLU A 86 23.07 2.23 -2.11
CA GLU A 86 23.96 1.12 -2.47
C GLU A 86 23.59 -0.19 -1.76
N ALA A 87 23.29 -0.13 -0.46
CA ALA A 87 22.89 -1.29 0.30
C ALA A 87 21.56 -1.89 -0.18
N ILE A 88 20.62 -1.05 -0.63
CA ILE A 88 19.33 -1.50 -1.19
C ILE A 88 19.53 -2.12 -2.56
N LEU A 89 20.33 -1.50 -3.45
CA LEU A 89 20.64 -2.05 -4.77
C LEU A 89 21.32 -3.41 -4.66
N ALA A 90 22.25 -3.58 -3.72
CA ALA A 90 22.94 -4.85 -3.50
C ALA A 90 22.00 -6.00 -3.08
N LYS A 91 20.89 -5.69 -2.39
CA LYS A 91 19.88 -6.69 -2.01
C LYS A 91 19.00 -7.11 -3.18
N GLY A 92 18.92 -6.33 -4.25
CA GLY A 92 18.07 -6.59 -5.41
C GLY A 92 16.57 -6.36 -5.15
N ARG A 93 16.00 -7.00 -4.10
CA ARG A 93 14.64 -6.74 -3.62
C ARG A 93 14.60 -6.55 -2.11
N VAL A 94 13.78 -5.62 -1.64
CA VAL A 94 13.58 -5.33 -0.22
C VAL A 94 12.12 -5.57 0.13
N ARG A 95 11.87 -6.49 1.08
CA ARG A 95 10.51 -6.93 1.45
C ARG A 95 9.69 -7.42 0.25
N GLY A 96 10.34 -8.04 -0.74
CA GLY A 96 9.69 -8.52 -1.96
C GLY A 96 9.48 -7.44 -3.03
N LEU A 97 9.79 -6.18 -2.77
CA LEU A 97 9.65 -5.05 -3.71
C LEU A 97 10.95 -4.75 -4.43
N SER A 98 10.87 -4.22 -5.66
CA SER A 98 12.06 -3.60 -6.27
C SER A 98 12.55 -2.40 -5.46
N PRO A 99 13.84 -2.01 -5.62
CA PRO A 99 14.42 -0.86 -4.92
C PRO A 99 13.64 0.43 -5.13
N LEU A 100 13.22 0.69 -6.37
CA LEU A 100 12.51 1.91 -6.75
C LEU A 100 11.12 1.94 -6.11
N ILE A 101 10.34 0.87 -6.24
CA ILE A 101 9.02 0.76 -5.62
C ILE A 101 9.11 0.87 -4.10
N TYR A 102 10.10 0.24 -3.47
CA TYR A 102 10.30 0.35 -2.03
C TYR A 102 10.43 1.81 -1.59
N ALA A 103 11.32 2.58 -2.22
CA ALA A 103 11.51 4.00 -1.90
C ALA A 103 10.24 4.83 -2.21
N CYS A 104 9.61 4.62 -3.37
CA CYS A 104 8.40 5.33 -3.77
C CYS A 104 7.20 5.06 -2.86
N SER A 105 7.00 3.81 -2.42
CA SER A 105 5.90 3.44 -1.50
C SER A 105 6.04 4.04 -0.11
N ALA A 106 7.27 4.40 0.28
CA ALA A 106 7.58 5.12 1.51
C ALA A 106 7.55 6.65 1.34
N SER A 107 7.29 7.14 0.12
CA SER A 107 7.38 8.55 -0.27
C SER A 107 8.76 9.17 -0.02
N ASP A 108 9.83 8.37 -0.09
CA ASP A 108 11.21 8.84 0.10
C ASP A 108 11.81 9.31 -1.23
N GLU A 109 11.59 10.59 -1.53
CA GLU A 109 12.05 11.23 -2.78
C GLU A 109 13.58 11.21 -2.92
N ALA A 110 14.31 11.43 -1.82
CA ALA A 110 15.77 11.50 -1.83
C ALA A 110 16.37 10.13 -2.15
N LEU A 111 15.88 9.07 -1.49
CA LEU A 111 16.30 7.71 -1.75
C LEU A 111 15.94 7.27 -3.18
N ALA A 112 14.72 7.56 -3.64
CA ALA A 112 14.29 7.20 -5.00
C ALA A 112 15.17 7.86 -6.07
N LEU A 113 15.49 9.16 -5.91
CA LEU A 113 16.41 9.86 -6.81
C LEU A 113 17.85 9.31 -6.72
N ALA A 114 18.33 9.00 -5.51
CA ALA A 114 19.65 8.42 -5.30
C ALA A 114 19.79 7.03 -5.95
N LEU A 115 18.74 6.22 -5.93
CA LEU A 115 18.65 4.91 -6.60
C LEU A 115 18.69 5.07 -8.13
N LEU A 116 17.85 5.97 -8.67
CA LEU A 116 17.83 6.26 -10.12
C LEU A 116 19.17 6.81 -10.61
N ALA A 117 19.88 7.62 -9.81
CA ALA A 117 21.19 8.14 -10.19
C ALA A 117 22.27 7.05 -10.35
N ARG A 118 22.08 5.89 -9.71
CA ARG A 118 23.09 4.82 -9.61
C ARG A 118 22.86 3.63 -10.52
N ALA A 119 21.61 3.36 -10.88
CA ALA A 119 21.26 2.19 -11.67
C ALA A 119 20.14 2.49 -12.67
N GLU A 120 20.16 1.74 -13.78
CA GLU A 120 19.00 1.62 -14.65
C GLU A 120 18.00 0.66 -14.00
N LEU A 121 16.90 1.22 -13.49
CA LEU A 121 15.84 0.48 -12.81
C LEU A 121 14.62 0.39 -13.71
N ASP A 122 13.89 -0.73 -13.62
CA ASP A 122 12.61 -0.88 -14.28
C ASP A 122 11.59 0.12 -13.72
N LEU A 123 11.11 1.02 -14.57
CA LEU A 123 10.13 2.04 -14.22
C LEU A 123 8.68 1.54 -14.40
N SER A 124 8.51 0.40 -15.08
CA SER A 124 7.22 -0.18 -15.42
C SER A 124 6.72 -1.18 -14.40
N GLU A 125 7.55 -1.55 -13.42
CA GLU A 125 7.16 -2.45 -12.34
C GLU A 125 5.93 -1.88 -11.64
N ALA A 126 4.84 -2.64 -11.73
CA ALA A 126 3.60 -2.35 -11.06
C ALA A 126 3.59 -3.13 -9.75
N HIS A 127 3.60 -2.39 -8.65
CA HIS A 127 3.32 -2.91 -7.32
C HIS A 127 1.82 -2.81 -7.04
N ASP A 128 1.34 -3.55 -6.04
CA ASP A 128 0.01 -3.49 -5.43
C ASP A 128 -1.06 -2.61 -6.12
N TYR A 129 -2.14 -3.22 -6.59
CA TYR A 129 -3.20 -2.54 -7.34
C TYR A 129 -2.69 -1.73 -8.56
N GLY A 130 -1.55 -2.11 -9.14
CA GLY A 130 -1.04 -1.49 -10.35
C GLY A 130 -0.27 -0.18 -10.15
N TYR A 131 0.07 0.20 -8.92
CA TYR A 131 0.86 1.39 -8.64
C TYR A 131 2.31 1.23 -9.14
N THR A 132 2.69 2.11 -10.06
CA THR A 132 4.08 2.25 -10.50
C THR A 132 4.77 3.39 -9.75
N ALA A 133 6.09 3.53 -9.92
CA ALA A 133 6.86 4.63 -9.32
C ALA A 133 6.25 6.01 -9.63
N LEU A 134 5.73 6.20 -10.86
CA LEU A 134 5.11 7.45 -11.30
C LEU A 134 3.74 7.70 -10.63
N HIS A 135 2.98 6.65 -10.30
CA HIS A 135 1.76 6.77 -9.52
C HIS A 135 2.05 7.26 -8.10
N TYR A 136 3.01 6.63 -7.41
CA TYR A 136 3.41 7.02 -6.06
C TYR A 136 3.94 8.46 -6.01
N SER A 137 4.83 8.84 -6.94
CA SER A 137 5.37 10.19 -6.97
C SER A 137 4.28 11.23 -7.22
N SER A 138 3.31 10.91 -8.08
CA SER A 138 2.19 11.79 -8.42
C SER A 138 1.18 11.92 -7.28
N GLU A 139 0.88 10.85 -6.55
CA GLU A 139 -0.01 10.86 -5.39
C GLU A 139 0.61 11.63 -4.20
N ALA A 140 1.90 11.44 -3.97
CA ALA A 140 2.63 12.05 -2.86
C ALA A 140 3.09 13.49 -3.16
N GLY A 141 3.01 13.96 -4.41
CA GLY A 141 3.43 15.30 -4.81
C GLY A 141 4.95 15.48 -4.94
N LEU A 142 5.67 14.40 -5.22
CA LEU A 142 7.12 14.36 -5.36
C LEU A 142 7.51 14.86 -6.76
N ALA A 143 7.52 16.18 -6.94
CA ALA A 143 7.66 16.81 -8.25
C ALA A 143 9.05 16.62 -8.87
N ALA A 144 10.12 16.50 -8.08
CA ALA A 144 11.46 16.27 -8.62
C ALA A 144 11.56 14.83 -9.14
N LEU A 145 11.08 13.85 -8.37
CA LEU A 145 11.02 12.46 -8.80
C LEU A 145 10.09 12.26 -9.99
N THR A 146 8.91 12.89 -10.01
CA THR A 146 7.97 12.81 -11.14
C THR A 146 8.62 13.26 -12.45
N ARG A 147 9.33 14.40 -12.43
CA ARG A 147 10.07 14.89 -13.61
C ARG A 147 11.19 13.94 -14.03
N GLU A 148 11.94 13.40 -13.07
CA GLU A 148 13.05 12.49 -13.39
C GLU A 148 12.55 11.15 -13.96
N LEU A 149 11.46 10.61 -13.43
CA LEU A 149 10.81 9.40 -13.97
C LEU A 149 10.33 9.63 -15.41
N LEU A 150 9.64 10.74 -15.67
CA LEU A 150 9.19 11.12 -17.02
C LEU A 150 10.37 11.32 -17.98
N ARG A 151 11.44 11.99 -17.54
CA ARG A 151 12.67 12.20 -18.33
C ARG A 151 13.32 10.87 -18.74
N ARG A 152 13.18 9.83 -17.91
CA ARG A 152 13.68 8.47 -18.18
C ARG A 152 12.70 7.59 -18.94
N GLY A 153 11.55 8.12 -19.36
CA GLY A 153 10.57 7.39 -20.18
C GLY A 153 9.58 6.55 -19.39
N ALA A 154 9.30 6.90 -18.12
CA ALA A 154 8.18 6.29 -17.39
C ALA A 154 6.86 6.55 -18.13
N ASP A 155 6.03 5.52 -18.27
CA ASP A 155 4.77 5.59 -19.03
C ASP A 155 3.66 6.25 -18.22
N ALA A 156 3.31 7.49 -18.59
CA ALA A 156 2.23 8.26 -17.97
C ALA A 156 0.81 7.78 -18.32
N SER A 157 0.68 6.79 -19.22
CA SER A 157 -0.59 6.18 -19.61
C SER A 157 -0.96 4.93 -18.80
N GLN A 158 -0.02 4.40 -18.00
CA GLN A 158 -0.31 3.29 -17.09
C GLN A 158 -1.43 3.68 -16.13
N VAL A 159 -2.23 2.69 -15.76
CA VAL A 159 -3.39 2.89 -14.90
C VAL A 159 -3.40 1.93 -13.72
N THR A 160 -3.90 2.40 -12.59
CA THR A 160 -4.16 1.55 -11.43
C THR A 160 -5.22 0.49 -11.74
N ARG A 161 -5.16 -0.62 -11.01
CA ARG A 161 -6.16 -1.69 -10.98
C ARG A 161 -7.15 -1.42 -9.84
N GLU A 162 -8.21 -2.20 -9.79
CA GLU A 162 -9.26 -2.01 -8.79
C GLU A 162 -8.77 -2.26 -7.37
N LEU A 163 -8.88 -1.22 -6.54
CA LEU A 163 -8.47 -1.24 -5.14
C LEU A 163 -9.50 -1.99 -4.29
N HIS A 164 -9.23 -3.25 -4.00
CA HIS A 164 -10.03 -4.06 -3.08
C HIS A 164 -9.57 -3.87 -1.63
N LEU A 165 -9.85 -2.74 -1.00
CA LEU A 165 -9.51 -2.59 0.42
C LEU A 165 -10.64 -3.02 1.35
N GLN A 166 -10.24 -3.90 2.28
CA GLN A 166 -10.87 -4.40 3.49
C GLN A 166 -11.51 -3.33 4.43
N ARG A 167 -11.57 -2.05 4.02
CA ARG A 167 -11.99 -0.90 4.83
C ARG A 167 -13.21 -0.16 4.29
N ASN A 168 -14.05 -0.81 3.47
CA ASN A 168 -15.22 -0.17 2.84
C ASN A 168 -14.87 1.11 2.05
N SER A 169 -13.62 1.24 1.58
CA SER A 169 -13.13 2.37 0.80
C SER A 169 -12.63 1.85 -0.54
N VAL A 170 -13.47 1.97 -1.57
CA VAL A 170 -13.08 1.73 -2.96
C VAL A 170 -12.51 3.05 -3.45
N GLN A 171 -11.21 3.08 -3.75
CA GLN A 171 -10.70 4.12 -4.64
C GLN A 171 -11.06 3.74 -6.07
N ALA A 172 -11.29 4.74 -6.92
CA ALA A 172 -11.52 4.51 -8.34
C ALA A 172 -10.32 3.74 -8.93
N ALA A 173 -10.61 2.72 -9.73
CA ALA A 173 -9.63 2.00 -10.52
C ALA A 173 -9.33 2.78 -11.80
N ARG A 174 -8.36 2.31 -12.58
CA ARG A 174 -7.96 2.88 -13.86
C ARG A 174 -7.47 4.33 -13.79
N GLN A 175 -6.94 4.74 -12.64
CA GLN A 175 -6.39 6.08 -12.46
C GLN A 175 -5.00 6.15 -13.07
N THR A 176 -4.76 7.14 -13.93
CA THR A 176 -3.40 7.49 -14.39
C THR A 176 -2.67 8.29 -13.31
N PRO A 177 -1.33 8.44 -13.40
CA PRO A 177 -0.59 9.35 -12.51
C PRO A 177 -1.17 10.78 -12.50
N LEU A 178 -1.70 11.25 -13.63
CA LEU A 178 -2.34 12.56 -13.74
C LEU A 178 -3.65 12.65 -12.92
N HIS A 179 -4.45 11.58 -12.85
CA HIS A 179 -5.62 11.55 -11.97
C HIS A 179 -5.21 11.72 -10.50
N LEU A 180 -4.17 11.00 -10.06
CA LEU A 180 -3.70 11.03 -8.68
C LEU A 180 -3.14 12.42 -8.30
N ALA A 181 -2.28 13.00 -9.14
CA ALA A 181 -1.76 14.35 -8.92
C ALA A 181 -2.91 15.38 -8.88
N ALA A 182 -3.88 15.25 -9.78
CA ALA A 182 -5.00 16.18 -9.87
C ALA A 182 -5.97 16.09 -8.68
N CYS A 183 -6.30 14.86 -8.26
CA CYS A 183 -7.14 14.57 -7.08
C CYS A 183 -6.53 15.13 -5.79
N HIS A 184 -5.20 15.05 -5.64
CA HIS A 184 -4.49 15.52 -4.45
C HIS A 184 -4.09 17.00 -4.51
N GLY A 185 -4.12 17.62 -5.70
CA GLY A 185 -3.88 19.05 -5.88
C GLY A 185 -2.41 19.42 -6.09
N HIS A 186 -1.59 18.48 -6.57
CA HIS A 186 -0.15 18.65 -6.76
C HIS A 186 0.13 19.29 -8.12
N VAL A 187 0.09 20.62 -8.17
CA VAL A 187 0.17 21.41 -9.40
C VAL A 187 1.46 21.13 -10.18
N GLU A 188 2.61 21.07 -9.51
CA GLU A 188 3.90 20.84 -10.18
C GLU A 188 4.00 19.46 -10.82
N CYS A 189 3.34 18.45 -10.24
CA CYS A 189 3.26 17.12 -10.83
C CYS A 189 2.32 17.11 -12.04
N VAL A 190 1.17 17.79 -11.93
CA VAL A 190 0.22 17.96 -13.05
C VAL A 190 0.90 18.65 -14.24
N GLU A 191 1.62 19.75 -14.00
CA GLU A 191 2.38 20.47 -15.02
C GLU A 191 3.42 19.57 -15.70
N ALA A 192 4.19 18.81 -14.92
CA ALA A 192 5.20 17.91 -15.43
C ALA A 192 4.60 16.80 -16.32
N LEU A 193 3.51 16.18 -15.86
CA LEU A 193 2.81 15.12 -16.58
C LEU A 193 2.20 15.62 -17.88
N VAL A 194 1.50 16.77 -17.85
CA VAL A 194 0.91 17.37 -19.06
C VAL A 194 1.98 17.79 -20.05
N SER A 195 3.09 18.37 -19.58
CA SER A 195 4.24 18.72 -20.43
C SER A 195 4.91 17.50 -21.07
N ALA A 196 4.85 16.34 -20.40
CA ALA A 196 5.35 15.07 -20.91
C ALA A 196 4.35 14.34 -21.83
N GLY A 197 3.20 14.94 -22.16
CA GLY A 197 2.21 14.37 -23.07
C GLY A 197 1.24 13.38 -22.43
N ALA A 198 1.06 13.41 -21.10
CA ALA A 198 0.02 12.62 -20.44
C ALA A 198 -1.37 12.98 -20.99
N ASN A 199 -2.23 11.97 -21.17
CA ASN A 199 -3.59 12.18 -21.68
C ASN A 199 -4.44 12.90 -20.62
N ILE A 200 -4.70 14.19 -20.86
CA ILE A 200 -5.45 15.08 -19.96
C ILE A 200 -6.95 14.75 -19.87
N THR A 201 -7.49 14.00 -20.84
CA THR A 201 -8.90 13.57 -20.88
C THR A 201 -9.05 12.06 -20.65
N ALA A 202 -8.02 11.39 -20.13
CA ALA A 202 -8.13 9.99 -19.74
C ALA A 202 -9.26 9.82 -18.72
N GLN A 203 -10.00 8.71 -18.80
CA GLN A 203 -11.10 8.42 -17.88
C GLN A 203 -10.73 7.26 -16.95
N ASP A 204 -10.99 7.45 -15.66
CA ASP A 204 -10.95 6.36 -14.67
C ASP A 204 -12.14 5.39 -14.82
N ILE A 205 -12.24 4.39 -13.94
CA ILE A 205 -13.31 3.37 -14.02
C ILE A 205 -14.72 3.95 -13.86
N ASP A 206 -14.84 5.11 -13.19
CA ASP A 206 -16.10 5.81 -12.96
C ASP A 206 -16.33 6.90 -14.03
N GLY A 207 -15.48 6.96 -15.06
CA GLY A 207 -15.57 7.92 -16.15
C GLY A 207 -15.09 9.33 -15.77
N ASN A 208 -14.44 9.51 -14.62
CA ASN A 208 -13.92 10.81 -14.22
C ASN A 208 -12.63 11.11 -14.98
N THR A 209 -12.50 12.33 -15.49
CA THR A 209 -11.24 12.88 -16.01
C THR A 209 -10.38 13.44 -14.87
N PRO A 210 -9.09 13.75 -15.09
CA PRO A 210 -8.29 14.52 -14.13
C PRO A 210 -8.93 15.84 -13.70
N LEU A 211 -9.63 16.53 -14.62
CA LEU A 211 -10.35 17.77 -14.31
C LEU A 211 -11.52 17.52 -13.35
N VAL A 212 -12.35 16.53 -13.64
CA VAL A 212 -13.48 16.13 -12.77
C VAL A 212 -12.96 15.69 -11.40
N ALA A 213 -11.89 14.89 -11.34
CA ALA A 213 -11.28 14.46 -10.09
C ALA A 213 -10.77 15.65 -9.23
N ALA A 214 -10.08 16.62 -9.86
CA ALA A 214 -9.64 17.84 -9.20
C ALA A 214 -10.82 18.70 -8.69
N ALA A 215 -11.87 18.81 -9.50
CA ALA A 215 -13.08 19.57 -9.16
C ALA A 215 -13.85 18.96 -7.99
N MET A 216 -14.08 17.63 -8.01
CA MET A 216 -14.72 16.89 -6.91
C MET A 216 -13.96 17.04 -5.59
N ARG A 217 -12.64 17.22 -5.64
CA ARG A 217 -11.76 17.44 -4.47
C ARG A 217 -11.44 18.91 -4.19
N LYS A 218 -12.06 19.83 -4.92
CA LYS A 218 -11.92 21.29 -4.76
C LYS A 218 -10.47 21.78 -4.88
N ARG A 219 -9.68 21.18 -5.78
CA ARG A 219 -8.28 21.55 -6.05
C ARG A 219 -8.19 22.72 -7.02
N ALA A 220 -8.48 23.93 -6.52
CA ALA A 220 -8.68 25.12 -7.36
C ALA A 220 -7.52 25.43 -8.33
N GLN A 221 -6.27 25.33 -7.89
CA GLN A 221 -5.10 25.61 -8.75
C GLN A 221 -4.95 24.60 -9.88
N VAL A 222 -5.13 23.31 -9.59
CA VAL A 222 -5.13 22.26 -10.61
C VAL A 222 -6.31 22.43 -11.58
N VAL A 223 -7.51 22.72 -11.08
CA VAL A 223 -8.69 22.98 -11.92
C VAL A 223 -8.41 24.14 -12.87
N GLN A 224 -7.86 25.24 -12.37
CA GLN A 224 -7.49 26.39 -13.19
C GLN A 224 -6.47 26.01 -14.27
N PHE A 225 -5.43 25.25 -13.91
CA PHE A 225 -4.44 24.78 -14.86
C PHE A 225 -5.06 23.88 -15.94
N LEU A 226 -5.82 22.86 -15.53
CA LEU A 226 -6.41 21.90 -16.45
C LEU A 226 -7.39 22.56 -17.42
N VAL A 227 -8.31 23.42 -16.96
CA VAL A 227 -9.26 24.16 -17.83
C VAL A 227 -8.54 25.01 -18.89
N GLN A 228 -7.31 25.47 -18.64
CA GLN A 228 -6.52 26.19 -19.63
C GLN A 228 -5.86 25.28 -20.68
N HIS A 229 -5.78 23.98 -20.42
CA HIS A 229 -5.06 22.98 -21.23
C HIS A 229 -5.97 21.88 -21.81
N THR A 230 -7.28 21.92 -21.53
CA THR A 230 -8.29 21.04 -22.12
C THR A 230 -9.45 21.85 -22.70
N GLU A 231 -10.17 21.27 -23.66
CA GLU A 231 -11.44 21.80 -24.17
C GLU A 231 -12.64 21.39 -23.28
N GLU A 232 -12.40 20.57 -22.26
CA GLU A 232 -13.43 20.10 -21.32
C GLU A 232 -13.97 21.27 -20.47
N GLU A 233 -15.29 21.46 -20.49
CA GLU A 233 -15.96 22.43 -19.65
C GLU A 233 -15.96 21.97 -18.19
N LEU A 234 -15.62 22.88 -17.26
CA LEU A 234 -15.71 22.62 -15.83
C LEU A 234 -17.17 22.38 -15.43
N PRO A 235 -17.54 21.20 -14.89
CA PRO A 235 -18.91 20.93 -14.48
C PRO A 235 -19.37 21.85 -13.34
N CYS A 236 -20.67 22.15 -13.30
CA CYS A 236 -21.24 22.93 -12.20
C CYS A 236 -21.24 22.14 -10.87
N GLU A 237 -21.28 22.84 -9.74
CA GLU A 237 -21.23 22.20 -8.40
C GLU A 237 -22.38 21.21 -8.17
N GLU A 238 -23.56 21.49 -8.73
CA GLU A 238 -24.72 20.57 -8.64
C GLU A 238 -24.44 19.23 -9.34
N TRP A 239 -23.84 19.28 -10.53
CA TRP A 239 -23.43 18.07 -11.25
C TRP A 239 -22.34 17.31 -10.48
N LEU A 240 -21.33 18.00 -9.93
CA LEU A 240 -20.25 17.37 -9.17
C LEU A 240 -20.75 16.68 -7.90
N GLU A 241 -21.75 17.27 -7.22
CA GLU A 241 -22.40 16.67 -6.06
C GLU A 241 -23.18 15.42 -6.44
N GLN A 242 -23.92 15.43 -7.56
CA GLN A 242 -24.61 14.24 -8.05
C GLN A 242 -23.61 13.15 -8.45
N LYS A 243 -22.57 13.49 -9.21
CA LYS A 243 -21.51 12.56 -9.62
C LYS A 243 -20.84 11.88 -8.43
N ARG A 244 -20.57 12.63 -7.34
CA ARG A 244 -20.05 12.07 -6.08
C ARG A 244 -20.97 10.99 -5.49
N ARG A 245 -22.29 11.15 -5.59
CA ARG A 245 -23.25 10.15 -5.10
C ARG A 245 -23.29 8.93 -5.99
N ASP A 246 -23.29 9.14 -7.30
CA ASP A 246 -23.34 8.06 -8.29
C ASP A 246 -22.07 7.20 -8.20
N ASP A 247 -20.89 7.83 -8.12
CA ASP A 247 -19.61 7.13 -7.96
C ASP A 247 -19.55 6.36 -6.64
N ALA A 248 -20.04 6.96 -5.56
CA ALA A 248 -20.13 6.29 -4.27
C ALA A 248 -21.14 5.12 -4.26
N ALA A 249 -22.17 5.16 -5.11
CA ALA A 249 -23.12 4.07 -5.28
C ALA A 249 -22.52 2.95 -6.14
N ALA A 250 -21.92 3.29 -7.28
CA ALA A 250 -21.23 2.36 -8.16
C ALA A 250 -20.08 1.64 -7.43
N ALA A 251 -19.29 2.37 -6.63
CA ALA A 251 -18.27 1.78 -5.76
C ALA A 251 -18.84 0.76 -4.77
N ARG A 252 -19.99 1.06 -4.13
CA ARG A 252 -20.65 0.11 -3.21
C ARG A 252 -21.16 -1.13 -3.95
N GLU A 253 -21.70 -0.96 -5.15
CA GLU A 253 -22.15 -2.07 -5.98
C GLU A 253 -20.99 -2.97 -6.39
N ARG A 254 -19.85 -2.41 -6.82
CA ARG A 254 -18.63 -3.17 -7.11
C ARG A 254 -18.13 -3.95 -5.90
N VAL A 255 -18.12 -3.35 -4.70
CA VAL A 255 -17.80 -4.07 -3.45
C VAL A 255 -18.78 -5.19 -3.19
N ALA A 256 -20.08 -4.93 -3.30
CA ALA A 256 -21.10 -5.94 -3.09
C ALA A 256 -20.94 -7.11 -4.07
N ALA A 257 -20.65 -6.82 -5.35
CA ALA A 257 -20.37 -7.82 -6.37
C ALA A 257 -19.06 -8.59 -6.09
N ALA A 258 -17.99 -7.92 -5.68
CA ALA A 258 -16.74 -8.55 -5.31
C ALA A 258 -16.89 -9.51 -4.12
N TRP A 259 -17.74 -9.16 -3.14
CA TRP A 259 -18.09 -10.02 -2.01
C TRP A 259 -19.24 -11.00 -2.28
N ALA A 260 -19.88 -10.92 -3.45
CA ALA A 260 -20.91 -11.87 -3.83
C ALA A 260 -20.30 -13.27 -3.89
N VAL A 261 -21.03 -14.22 -3.31
CA VAL A 261 -20.66 -15.62 -3.31
C VAL A 261 -21.49 -16.30 -4.38
N PRO A 262 -20.88 -16.76 -5.49
CA PRO A 262 -21.55 -17.62 -6.46
C PRO A 262 -22.27 -18.77 -5.77
N GLU A 263 -23.45 -19.16 -6.27
CA GLU A 263 -24.26 -20.22 -5.66
C GLU A 263 -23.47 -21.53 -5.46
N VAL A 264 -22.58 -21.86 -6.40
CA VAL A 264 -21.69 -23.02 -6.32
C VAL A 264 -20.72 -22.93 -5.13
N PHE A 265 -20.32 -21.73 -4.72
CA PHE A 265 -19.41 -21.45 -3.60
C PHE A 265 -20.14 -21.28 -2.26
N MET A 266 -21.48 -21.21 -2.24
CA MET A 266 -22.26 -21.15 -1.01
C MET A 266 -22.18 -22.46 -0.21
N GLN A 267 -21.90 -23.58 -0.88
CA GLN A 267 -21.87 -24.90 -0.23
C GLN A 267 -20.52 -25.17 0.43
N VAL A 268 -20.55 -25.42 1.74
CA VAL A 268 -19.41 -25.93 2.51
C VAL A 268 -19.24 -27.42 2.19
N ARG A 269 -18.03 -27.81 1.77
CA ARG A 269 -17.68 -29.18 1.36
C ARG A 269 -16.78 -29.84 2.39
N LYS A 270 -17.02 -31.13 2.59
CA LYS A 270 -16.23 -31.99 3.47
C LYS A 270 -15.66 -33.14 2.66
N PHE A 271 -14.34 -33.26 2.60
CA PHE A 271 -13.63 -34.36 1.96
C PHE A 271 -13.01 -35.24 3.04
N MET A 272 -13.52 -36.47 3.17
CA MET A 272 -13.17 -37.37 4.26
C MET A 272 -11.91 -38.17 3.96
N GLY A 273 -11.01 -38.25 4.94
CA GLY A 273 -9.79 -39.07 4.88
C GLY A 273 -8.88 -38.73 3.69
N LEU A 274 -8.83 -37.45 3.28
CA LEU A 274 -7.96 -37.03 2.18
C LEU A 274 -6.49 -37.26 2.53
N PHE A 275 -6.14 -37.14 3.80
CA PHE A 275 -4.84 -37.47 4.35
C PHE A 275 -4.94 -38.65 5.30
N SER A 276 -3.96 -39.56 5.25
CA SER A 276 -3.88 -40.64 6.22
C SER A 276 -3.41 -40.11 7.57
N PRO A 277 -3.71 -40.78 8.70
CA PRO A 277 -3.16 -40.41 10.00
C PRO A 277 -1.63 -40.26 10.01
N LYS A 278 -0.94 -41.09 9.22
CA LYS A 278 0.51 -41.03 9.03
C LYS A 278 0.96 -39.79 8.28
N ASP A 279 0.22 -39.36 7.25
CA ASP A 279 0.49 -38.10 6.55
C ASP A 279 0.33 -36.91 7.50
N CYS A 280 -0.74 -36.91 8.30
CA CYS A 280 -1.03 -35.88 9.27
C CYS A 280 0.05 -35.79 10.37
N GLU A 281 0.47 -36.92 10.94
CA GLU A 281 1.53 -36.98 11.94
C GLU A 281 2.84 -36.39 11.39
N ARG A 282 3.23 -36.77 10.16
CA ARG A 282 4.42 -36.21 9.51
C ARG A 282 4.33 -34.69 9.36
N MET A 283 3.17 -34.15 8.99
CA MET A 283 2.96 -32.71 8.87
C MET A 283 3.05 -32.00 10.23
N VAL A 284 2.48 -32.57 11.30
CA VAL A 284 2.55 -31.99 12.66
C VAL A 284 3.98 -32.01 13.18
N VAL A 285 4.68 -33.14 13.09
CA VAL A 285 6.08 -33.26 13.55
C VAL A 285 6.96 -32.23 12.87
N ALA A 286 6.89 -32.17 11.54
CA ALA A 286 7.70 -31.24 10.77
C ALA A 286 7.36 -29.77 11.13
N ALA A 287 6.07 -29.44 11.32
CA ALA A 287 5.66 -28.09 11.72
C ALA A 287 6.21 -27.71 13.12
N CYS A 288 6.19 -28.64 14.08
CA CYS A 288 6.75 -28.45 15.41
C CYS A 288 8.28 -28.27 15.36
N GLU A 289 9.02 -29.13 14.65
CA GLU A 289 10.47 -29.02 14.49
C GLU A 289 10.87 -27.67 13.87
N ALA A 290 10.14 -27.21 12.86
CA ALA A 290 10.38 -25.93 12.23
C ALA A 290 10.07 -24.73 13.14
N ALA A 291 9.06 -24.84 14.01
CA ALA A 291 8.75 -23.83 15.02
C ALA A 291 9.87 -23.75 16.08
N ASP A 292 10.34 -24.90 16.58
CA ASP A 292 11.40 -24.97 17.58
C ASP A 292 12.71 -24.36 17.07
N LEU A 293 13.09 -24.66 15.82
CA LEU A 293 14.26 -24.06 15.16
C LEU A 293 14.18 -22.54 15.04
N ARG A 294 12.99 -21.93 15.15
CA ARG A 294 12.76 -20.49 15.01
C ARG A 294 12.41 -19.79 16.32
N GLY A 295 12.63 -20.45 17.46
CA GLY A 295 12.37 -19.88 18.78
C GLY A 295 10.91 -19.97 19.21
N GLY A 296 10.14 -20.88 18.61
CA GLY A 296 8.75 -21.18 18.95
C GLY A 296 7.75 -20.73 17.90
N TRP A 297 6.48 -20.91 18.25
CA TRP A 297 5.36 -20.48 17.41
C TRP A 297 5.18 -18.95 17.50
N LEU A 298 4.88 -18.27 16.38
CA LEU A 298 4.75 -16.81 16.38
C LEU A 298 3.40 -16.38 16.97
N GLY A 299 3.43 -15.50 17.98
CA GLY A 299 2.24 -15.01 18.69
C GLY A 299 1.51 -13.83 18.02
N ASP A 300 1.96 -13.36 16.85
CA ASP A 300 1.33 -12.22 16.20
C ASP A 300 -0.06 -12.59 15.64
N ARG A 301 -1.09 -12.00 16.25
CA ARG A 301 -2.46 -12.02 15.72
C ARG A 301 -2.46 -11.37 14.35
N HIS A 302 -3.13 -12.01 13.39
CA HIS A 302 -3.43 -11.38 12.12
C HIS A 302 -4.28 -10.14 12.38
N ARG A 303 -3.78 -8.93 12.11
CA ARG A 303 -4.54 -7.68 12.35
C ARG A 303 -5.79 -7.53 11.45
N GLY A 304 -5.99 -8.45 10.50
CA GLY A 304 -7.23 -8.59 9.74
C GLY A 304 -8.25 -9.60 10.31
N TYR A 305 -7.86 -10.53 11.19
CA TYR A 305 -8.72 -11.63 11.67
C TYR A 305 -8.41 -11.99 13.13
N ALA A 306 -9.37 -11.73 14.02
CA ALA A 306 -9.28 -12.13 15.44
C ALA A 306 -9.48 -13.66 15.57
N THR A 307 -8.43 -14.44 15.34
CA THR A 307 -8.35 -15.87 15.69
C THR A 307 -7.07 -16.11 16.49
N THR A 308 -7.13 -17.06 17.43
CA THR A 308 -6.20 -17.27 18.55
C THR A 308 -4.74 -17.54 18.13
N ASP A 309 -3.84 -17.22 19.05
CA ASP A 309 -2.39 -17.09 18.89
C ASP A 309 -1.72 -18.39 18.40
N LEU A 310 -0.60 -18.22 17.67
CA LEU A 310 0.33 -19.22 17.12
C LEU A 310 0.16 -19.58 15.62
N ARG A 311 0.70 -18.70 14.77
CA ARG A 311 0.98 -18.96 13.35
C ARG A 311 2.45 -19.35 13.19
N VAL A 312 2.75 -20.29 12.29
CA VAL A 312 4.06 -20.29 11.63
C VAL A 312 3.83 -19.76 10.22
N LYS A 313 4.17 -18.48 10.00
CA LYS A 313 3.86 -17.74 8.76
C LYS A 313 4.48 -18.36 7.51
N HIS A 314 5.51 -19.19 7.65
CA HIS A 314 6.22 -19.78 6.52
C HIS A 314 7.13 -20.92 6.98
N VAL A 315 6.90 -22.15 6.50
CA VAL A 315 7.84 -23.28 6.68
C VAL A 315 8.30 -23.80 5.31
N PRO A 316 9.32 -23.18 4.70
CA PRO A 316 9.66 -23.37 3.29
C PRO A 316 10.17 -24.78 2.95
N ALA A 317 10.64 -25.57 3.92
CA ALA A 317 11.07 -26.94 3.68
C ALA A 317 9.88 -27.93 3.60
N ILE A 318 8.76 -27.61 4.27
CA ILE A 318 7.55 -28.44 4.33
C ILE A 318 6.60 -28.07 3.21
N GLU A 319 6.50 -26.78 2.95
CA GLU A 319 5.56 -26.19 2.04
C GLU A 319 5.59 -26.78 0.61
N PRO A 320 6.74 -27.10 -0.02
CA PRO A 320 6.76 -27.65 -1.37
C PRO A 320 6.02 -28.99 -1.48
N PHE A 321 6.33 -29.94 -0.60
CA PHE A 321 5.69 -31.27 -0.66
C PHE A 321 4.22 -31.22 -0.26
N VAL A 322 3.87 -30.37 0.73
CA VAL A 322 2.48 -30.24 1.18
C VAL A 322 1.62 -29.59 0.10
N ARG A 323 2.11 -28.55 -0.58
CA ARG A 323 1.41 -27.92 -1.72
C ARG A 323 1.21 -28.89 -2.87
N GLU A 324 2.24 -29.64 -3.24
CA GLU A 324 2.15 -30.64 -4.31
C GLU A 324 1.11 -31.71 -3.99
N GLU A 325 1.15 -32.26 -2.77
CA GLU A 325 0.23 -33.34 -2.38
C GLU A 325 -1.21 -32.84 -2.19
N LEU A 326 -1.40 -31.62 -1.65
CA LEU A 326 -2.69 -30.96 -1.60
C LEU A 326 -3.25 -30.73 -3.00
N ALA A 327 -2.48 -30.16 -3.92
CA ALA A 327 -2.94 -29.93 -5.30
C ALA A 327 -3.34 -31.26 -5.95
N ARG A 328 -2.51 -32.30 -5.82
CA ARG A 328 -2.75 -33.62 -6.40
C ARG A 328 -4.01 -34.30 -5.85
N ARG A 329 -4.30 -34.18 -4.56
CA ARG A 329 -5.46 -34.84 -3.91
C ARG A 329 -6.72 -33.98 -3.92
N LEU A 330 -6.61 -32.68 -3.67
CA LEU A 330 -7.74 -31.77 -3.45
C LEU A 330 -8.26 -31.16 -4.76
N PHE A 331 -7.40 -30.69 -5.67
CA PHE A 331 -7.86 -29.93 -6.84
C PHE A 331 -8.82 -30.72 -7.76
N PRO A 332 -8.62 -32.03 -8.02
CA PRO A 332 -9.60 -32.81 -8.79
C PRO A 332 -10.98 -32.87 -8.13
N LEU A 333 -11.04 -32.87 -6.79
CA LEU A 333 -12.29 -32.84 -6.05
C LEU A 333 -12.95 -31.46 -6.14
N LEU A 334 -12.15 -30.39 -6.09
CA LEU A 334 -12.65 -29.02 -6.25
C LEU A 334 -13.17 -28.77 -7.66
N GLU A 335 -12.48 -29.21 -8.70
CA GLU A 335 -12.94 -29.08 -10.09
C GLU A 335 -14.31 -29.75 -10.28
N ARG A 336 -14.47 -30.96 -9.74
CA ARG A 336 -15.75 -31.67 -9.78
C ARG A 336 -16.86 -30.94 -9.03
N ASP A 337 -16.59 -30.49 -7.81
CA ASP A 337 -17.62 -29.97 -6.90
C ASP A 337 -17.96 -28.49 -7.14
N TYR A 338 -17.01 -27.74 -7.71
CA TYR A 338 -17.12 -26.31 -7.95
C TYR A 338 -17.13 -25.92 -9.44
N THR A 339 -17.00 -26.89 -10.35
CA THR A 339 -17.08 -26.67 -11.81
C THR A 339 -16.07 -25.63 -12.34
N CYS A 340 -14.90 -25.52 -11.70
CA CYS A 340 -13.78 -24.67 -12.12
C CYS A 340 -12.63 -25.55 -12.64
N PRO A 341 -12.00 -25.24 -13.80
CA PRO A 341 -10.90 -26.05 -14.31
C PRO A 341 -9.73 -26.12 -13.33
N ILE A 342 -9.10 -27.29 -13.16
CA ILE A 342 -7.95 -27.46 -12.25
C ILE A 342 -6.84 -26.42 -12.52
N SER A 343 -6.65 -26.05 -13.80
CA SER A 343 -5.65 -25.09 -14.24
C SER A 343 -5.82 -23.68 -13.66
N THR A 344 -6.99 -23.36 -13.10
CA THR A 344 -7.31 -22.04 -12.53
C THR A 344 -6.95 -21.90 -11.05
N PHE A 345 -6.72 -23.01 -10.33
CA PHE A 345 -6.43 -22.95 -8.90
C PHE A 345 -4.99 -22.51 -8.64
N ARG A 346 -4.82 -21.49 -7.80
CA ARG A 346 -3.53 -21.06 -7.27
C ARG A 346 -3.62 -20.98 -5.77
N PHE A 347 -2.60 -21.46 -5.06
CA PHE A 347 -2.54 -21.25 -3.63
C PHE A 347 -2.09 -19.81 -3.35
N ARG A 348 -2.93 -19.05 -2.65
CA ARG A 348 -2.60 -17.72 -2.13
C ARG A 348 -1.71 -17.82 -0.90
N ASP A 349 -2.10 -18.64 0.07
CA ASP A 349 -1.37 -18.81 1.33
C ASP A 349 -1.58 -20.23 1.88
N LEU A 350 -0.64 -20.69 2.69
CA LEU A 350 -0.67 -22.01 3.32
C LEU A 350 0.15 -21.97 4.62
N PHE A 351 -0.51 -22.17 5.76
CA PHE A 351 0.15 -22.08 7.08
C PHE A 351 -0.47 -23.00 8.11
N PHE A 352 0.31 -23.31 9.14
CA PHE A 352 -0.11 -24.12 10.28
C PHE A 352 -0.68 -23.26 11.40
N VAL A 353 -1.73 -23.77 12.05
CA VAL A 353 -2.34 -23.15 13.22
C VAL A 353 -2.45 -24.19 14.33
N LYS A 354 -2.02 -23.80 15.54
CA LYS A 354 -2.20 -24.57 16.77
C LYS A 354 -3.18 -23.84 17.67
N TYR A 355 -4.32 -24.45 17.95
CA TYR A 355 -5.24 -23.98 18.98
C TYR A 355 -4.98 -24.70 20.29
N GLU A 356 -4.96 -23.94 21.38
CA GLU A 356 -4.77 -24.44 22.74
C GLU A 356 -5.89 -23.92 23.64
N ALA A 357 -6.56 -24.84 24.35
CA ALA A 357 -7.55 -24.47 25.35
C ALA A 357 -6.87 -23.74 26.52
N ARG A 358 -7.27 -22.50 26.79
CA ARG A 358 -6.80 -21.70 27.92
C ARG A 358 -7.99 -20.99 28.56
N GLU A 359 -8.08 -21.08 29.89
CA GLU A 359 -9.16 -20.46 30.66
C GLU A 359 -9.18 -18.93 30.43
N GLY A 360 -10.30 -18.41 29.91
CA GLY A 360 -10.45 -16.99 29.56
C GLY A 360 -9.77 -16.54 28.25
N ALA A 361 -9.18 -17.44 27.46
CA ALA A 361 -8.49 -17.06 26.23
C ALA A 361 -9.41 -16.82 25.02
N GLN A 362 -10.65 -17.30 25.06
CA GLN A 362 -11.67 -17.04 24.03
C GLN A 362 -12.75 -16.10 24.55
N SER A 363 -12.59 -14.80 24.33
CA SER A 363 -13.61 -13.80 24.67
C SER A 363 -14.36 -13.25 23.46
N SER A 364 -13.92 -13.54 22.22
CA SER A 364 -14.73 -13.37 21.01
C SER A 364 -14.08 -14.05 19.81
N VAL A 365 -14.85 -14.85 19.08
CA VAL A 365 -14.50 -15.29 17.73
C VAL A 365 -15.18 -14.31 16.78
N GLY A 366 -14.41 -13.35 16.27
CA GLY A 366 -14.96 -12.36 15.34
C GLY A 366 -15.33 -13.05 14.02
N LEU A 367 -16.63 -13.16 13.74
CA LEU A 367 -17.11 -13.55 12.41
C LEU A 367 -16.45 -12.70 11.34
N HIS A 368 -15.75 -13.33 10.41
CA HIS A 368 -14.92 -12.66 9.40
C HIS A 368 -15.04 -13.28 8.01
N ARG A 369 -14.42 -12.62 7.03
CA ARG A 369 -14.26 -13.10 5.64
C ARG A 369 -12.78 -13.01 5.26
N ASP A 370 -12.15 -14.12 4.89
CA ASP A 370 -10.75 -14.14 4.48
C ASP A 370 -10.52 -13.63 3.03
N GLY A 371 -11.60 -13.54 2.24
CA GLY A 371 -11.58 -12.97 0.89
C GLY A 371 -10.93 -13.85 -0.18
N SER A 372 -10.55 -15.09 0.14
CA SER A 372 -10.15 -16.08 -0.85
C SER A 372 -11.34 -16.56 -1.69
N SER A 373 -11.06 -17.08 -2.88
CA SER A 373 -12.09 -17.74 -3.68
C SER A 373 -12.58 -18.99 -2.94
N LEU A 374 -11.64 -19.82 -2.48
CA LEU A 374 -11.86 -20.94 -1.57
C LEU A 374 -10.83 -20.94 -0.45
N SER A 375 -11.28 -21.29 0.75
CA SER A 375 -10.48 -21.49 1.95
C SER A 375 -10.68 -22.93 2.42
N PHE A 376 -9.64 -23.53 2.98
CA PHE A 376 -9.73 -24.89 3.49
C PHE A 376 -8.97 -25.09 4.79
N ASN A 377 -9.50 -26.02 5.61
CA ASN A 377 -8.89 -26.50 6.84
C ASN A 377 -8.68 -28.01 6.74
N VAL A 378 -7.45 -28.46 6.96
CA VAL A 378 -7.13 -29.88 7.19
C VAL A 378 -6.93 -30.10 8.68
N LEU A 379 -7.66 -31.03 9.28
CA LEU A 379 -7.41 -31.41 10.67
C LEU A 379 -6.26 -32.41 10.74
N LEU A 380 -5.23 -32.12 11.54
CA LEU A 380 -4.00 -32.91 11.56
C LEU A 380 -3.88 -33.86 12.76
N ASN A 381 -4.63 -33.63 13.83
CA ASN A 381 -4.64 -34.52 14.99
C ASN A 381 -6.04 -35.10 15.26
N PRO A 382 -6.14 -36.29 15.88
CA PRO A 382 -7.41 -36.91 16.22
C PRO A 382 -8.36 -35.97 16.97
N SER A 383 -9.63 -35.92 16.54
CA SER A 383 -10.67 -35.11 17.19
C SER A 383 -10.82 -35.40 18.68
N LYS A 384 -10.60 -36.66 19.09
CA LYS A 384 -10.60 -37.11 20.50
C LYS A 384 -9.54 -36.46 21.40
N GLU A 385 -8.55 -35.76 20.85
CA GLU A 385 -7.50 -35.08 21.61
C GLU A 385 -7.92 -33.69 22.11
N PHE A 386 -9.06 -33.19 21.66
CA PHE A 386 -9.60 -31.90 22.07
C PHE A 386 -11.13 -31.93 22.20
N ASP A 387 -11.69 -30.98 22.96
CA ASP A 387 -13.15 -30.79 23.05
C ASP A 387 -13.55 -29.49 22.34
N GLY A 388 -14.68 -29.53 21.64
CA GLY A 388 -15.17 -28.40 20.85
C GLY A 388 -14.49 -28.29 19.48
N GLY A 389 -14.27 -27.06 19.03
CA GLY A 389 -13.67 -26.76 17.73
C GLY A 389 -14.63 -26.91 16.55
N GLY A 390 -14.07 -26.74 15.34
CA GLY A 390 -14.82 -26.68 14.09
C GLY A 390 -14.85 -25.28 13.49
N THR A 391 -15.60 -25.12 12.40
CA THR A 391 -15.78 -23.84 11.70
C THR A 391 -17.27 -23.52 11.62
N TYR A 392 -17.67 -22.43 12.28
CA TYR A 392 -19.02 -21.87 12.26
C TYR A 392 -19.21 -20.99 11.03
N PHE A 393 -20.41 -21.03 10.44
CA PHE A 393 -20.80 -20.19 9.31
C PHE A 393 -22.12 -19.48 9.60
N GLU A 394 -22.15 -18.16 9.41
CA GLU A 394 -23.33 -17.33 9.70
C GLU A 394 -24.47 -17.58 8.70
N HIS A 395 -24.14 -17.80 7.42
CA HIS A 395 -25.15 -17.87 6.36
C HIS A 395 -26.14 -19.04 6.50
N ASN A 396 -25.76 -20.08 7.24
CA ASN A 396 -26.60 -21.26 7.51
C ASN A 396 -26.62 -21.66 8.99
N ASP A 397 -26.10 -20.79 9.86
CA ASP A 397 -26.03 -20.97 11.31
C ASP A 397 -25.51 -22.37 11.75
N THR A 398 -24.48 -22.88 11.07
CA THR A 398 -23.99 -24.24 11.28
C THR A 398 -22.49 -24.28 11.60
N THR A 399 -22.11 -25.10 12.58
CA THR A 399 -20.72 -25.45 12.87
C THR A 399 -20.35 -26.77 12.23
N TYR A 400 -19.34 -26.76 11.37
CA TYR A 400 -18.82 -27.96 10.71
C TYR A 400 -17.58 -28.47 11.44
N CYS A 401 -17.68 -29.69 11.97
CA CYS A 401 -16.55 -30.44 12.50
C CYS A 401 -16.03 -31.44 11.46
N ILE A 402 -14.74 -31.75 11.55
CA ILE A 402 -14.02 -32.68 10.68
C ILE A 402 -13.14 -33.60 11.53
N GLU A 403 -12.80 -34.79 11.01
CA GLU A 403 -11.92 -35.77 11.64
C GLU A 403 -10.47 -35.65 11.14
N GLN A 404 -9.55 -36.37 11.78
CA GLN A 404 -8.14 -36.33 11.37
C GLN A 404 -8.00 -36.74 9.89
N GLY A 405 -7.32 -35.89 9.12
CA GLY A 405 -7.06 -36.10 7.70
C GLY A 405 -8.19 -35.64 6.77
N ASP A 406 -9.32 -35.21 7.33
CA ASP A 406 -10.39 -34.60 6.57
C ASP A 406 -10.04 -33.16 6.15
N VAL A 407 -10.65 -32.71 5.07
CA VAL A 407 -10.56 -31.34 4.58
C VAL A 407 -11.94 -30.70 4.54
N LEU A 408 -12.09 -29.57 5.23
CA LEU A 408 -13.25 -28.70 5.13
C LEU A 408 -12.93 -27.59 4.13
N VAL A 409 -13.74 -27.41 3.09
CA VAL A 409 -13.58 -26.36 2.09
C VAL A 409 -14.82 -25.47 2.08
N HIS A 410 -14.60 -24.16 1.99
CA HIS A 410 -15.65 -23.17 1.91
C HIS A 410 -15.17 -21.95 1.12
N SER A 411 -16.08 -21.07 0.72
CA SER A 411 -15.65 -19.78 0.17
C SER A 411 -15.09 -18.88 1.27
N GLY A 412 -13.98 -18.20 0.98
CA GLY A 412 -13.42 -17.18 1.85
C GLY A 412 -14.28 -15.91 1.98
N LYS A 413 -15.26 -15.75 1.09
CA LYS A 413 -16.23 -14.65 1.10
C LYS A 413 -17.41 -14.88 2.06
N LEU A 414 -17.61 -16.12 2.53
CA LEU A 414 -18.63 -16.43 3.54
C LEU A 414 -18.18 -15.95 4.91
N ARG A 415 -19.12 -15.38 5.70
CA ARG A 415 -18.82 -15.04 7.09
C ARG A 415 -18.71 -16.31 7.92
N HIS A 416 -17.55 -16.51 8.52
CA HIS A 416 -17.22 -17.70 9.29
C HIS A 416 -16.34 -17.38 10.49
N ALA A 417 -16.24 -18.35 11.40
CA ALA A 417 -15.56 -18.22 12.68
C ALA A 417 -15.04 -19.60 13.14
N GLY A 418 -13.88 -19.65 13.81
CA GLY A 418 -13.41 -20.88 14.44
C GLY A 418 -14.14 -21.12 15.76
N ALA A 419 -14.80 -22.27 15.92
CA ALA A 419 -15.49 -22.59 17.17
C ALA A 419 -14.51 -22.82 18.33
N GLU A 420 -14.95 -22.56 19.56
CA GLU A 420 -14.12 -22.62 20.76
C GLU A 420 -13.62 -24.02 21.08
N ILE A 421 -12.37 -24.08 21.53
CA ILE A 421 -11.75 -25.30 22.05
C ILE A 421 -11.67 -25.19 23.56
N THR A 422 -12.39 -26.07 24.24
CA THR A 422 -12.52 -26.02 25.71
C THR A 422 -11.50 -26.91 26.41
N ARG A 423 -10.92 -27.90 25.71
CA ARG A 423 -9.85 -28.76 26.22
C ARG A 423 -8.91 -29.21 25.11
N GLY A 424 -7.63 -29.37 25.43
CA GLY A 424 -6.66 -30.04 24.55
C GLY A 424 -6.02 -29.12 23.51
N LEU A 425 -5.39 -29.75 22.53
CA LEU A 425 -4.69 -29.10 21.42
C LEU A 425 -5.32 -29.51 20.09
N ARG A 426 -5.52 -28.55 19.20
CA ARG A 426 -5.97 -28.81 17.83
C ARG A 426 -4.98 -28.22 16.85
N TYR A 427 -4.47 -29.09 15.97
CA TYR A 427 -3.55 -28.74 14.90
C TYR A 427 -4.28 -28.74 13.58
N ILE A 428 -4.25 -27.61 12.87
CA ILE A 428 -4.82 -27.52 11.53
C ILE A 428 -3.80 -26.94 10.55
N LEU A 429 -3.92 -27.39 9.31
CA LEU A 429 -3.34 -26.72 8.15
C LEU A 429 -4.43 -25.88 7.49
N VAL A 430 -4.17 -24.58 7.34
CA VAL A 430 -5.08 -23.63 6.71
C VAL A 430 -4.49 -23.23 5.37
N GLY A 431 -5.29 -23.25 4.32
CA GLY A 431 -4.88 -22.74 3.02
C GLY A 431 -5.95 -21.92 2.32
N PHE A 432 -5.49 -20.96 1.55
CA PHE A 432 -6.32 -20.07 0.75
C PHE A 432 -6.02 -20.29 -0.73
N LEU A 433 -7.07 -20.36 -1.54
CA LEU A 433 -7.02 -20.59 -2.97
C LEU A 433 -7.66 -19.42 -3.72
N ASP A 434 -7.00 -19.03 -4.80
CA ASP A 434 -7.54 -18.18 -5.85
C ASP A 434 -7.88 -18.99 -7.09
N ILE A 435 -8.94 -18.55 -7.78
CA ILE A 435 -9.49 -19.20 -8.97
C ILE A 435 -9.54 -18.18 -10.09
N GLY A 436 -8.79 -18.41 -11.16
CA GLY A 436 -8.90 -17.66 -12.42
C GLY A 436 -7.67 -17.77 -13.31
N ASP A 437 -7.77 -17.19 -14.50
CA ASP A 437 -6.76 -17.30 -15.59
C ASP A 437 -5.72 -16.18 -15.57
N ASP A 438 -5.82 -15.24 -14.62
CA ASP A 438 -5.20 -13.93 -14.74
C ASP A 438 -4.06 -13.76 -13.73
N GLU A 439 -2.91 -13.28 -14.21
CA GLU A 439 -1.78 -12.80 -13.36
C GLU A 439 -2.22 -11.62 -12.45
N SER A 440 -3.49 -11.18 -12.55
CA SER A 440 -4.15 -10.20 -11.68
C SER A 440 -4.66 -10.78 -10.34
N LEU A 441 -4.63 -12.11 -10.14
CA LEU A 441 -5.00 -12.76 -8.87
C LEU A 441 -3.92 -12.70 -7.78
N GLU A 442 -2.90 -11.85 -7.93
CA GLU A 442 -2.11 -11.42 -6.79
C GLU A 442 -2.95 -10.49 -5.90
N LEU A 443 -3.96 -11.04 -5.22
CA LEU A 443 -4.41 -10.50 -3.94
C LEU A 443 -3.32 -10.80 -2.92
N HIS A 444 -2.19 -10.08 -3.05
CA HIS A 444 -1.19 -9.96 -2.00
C HIS A 444 -1.86 -9.28 -0.82
N PHE A 445 -2.32 -10.07 0.15
CA PHE A 445 -2.39 -9.59 1.53
C PHE A 445 -0.96 -9.52 2.08
N GLN A 446 -0.12 -8.66 1.48
CA GLN A 446 1.11 -8.22 2.11
C GLN A 446 0.73 -7.14 3.12
N ASP A 447 0.69 -7.57 4.38
CA ASP A 447 0.54 -6.69 5.54
C ASP A 447 1.65 -5.63 5.51
N HIS A 448 1.27 -4.37 5.31
CA HIS A 448 2.12 -3.21 5.57
C HIS A 448 2.43 -3.15 7.06
N SER A 449 3.62 -3.64 7.43
CA SER A 449 4.24 -3.32 8.70
C SER A 449 4.38 -1.80 8.85
N LYS A 450 3.63 -1.20 9.77
CA LYS A 450 4.09 -0.02 10.50
C LYS A 450 4.89 -0.47 11.70
#